data_AF-A0A932L2X2-F1
#
_entry.id   AF-A0A932L2X2-F1
#
_cell.length_a   1.000
_cell.length_b   1.000
_cell.length_c   1.000
_cell.angle_alpha   90.00
_cell.angle_beta   90.00
_cell.angle_gamma   90.00
#
_symmetry.space_group_name_H-M   'P 1'
#
loop_
_entity.id
_entity.type
_entity.pdbx_description
1 polymer ?
#
loop_
_entity_poly.entity_id
_entity_poly.type
_entity_poly.pdbx_seq_one_letter_code
_entity_poly.pdbx_strand_id
1 'polypeptide(L)'
;MTQNAESPPSAAFTVRLDKRTLQALDGLAEKTERPRNWLVTQAVQDYVALNAWQVEKIEKGLAAANKGDFASAKDIQRLKEKFFLK
;
A
#
# COMPACT_ATOMS: atom_id res chain seq x y z
N MET A 1 -26.48 -25.69 0.68
CA MET A 1 -25.60 -25.28 1.80
C MET A 1 -24.77 -24.10 1.34
N THR A 2 -25.27 -22.88 1.54
CA THR A 2 -24.49 -21.65 1.33
C THR A 2 -23.65 -21.43 2.57
N GLN A 3 -22.33 -21.60 2.46
CA GLN A 3 -21.40 -21.29 3.54
C GLN A 3 -21.45 -19.77 3.77
N ASN A 4 -21.92 -19.37 4.94
CA ASN A 4 -21.72 -18.02 5.46
C ASN A 4 -20.22 -17.89 5.73
N ALA A 5 -19.48 -17.28 4.80
CA ALA A 5 -18.10 -16.90 5.05
C ALA A 5 -18.11 -15.85 6.16
N GLU A 6 -17.65 -16.24 7.34
CA GLU A 6 -17.48 -15.36 8.49
C GLU A 6 -16.52 -14.23 8.08
N SER A 7 -16.99 -12.97 8.17
CA SER A 7 -16.14 -11.83 7.86
C SER A 7 -14.99 -11.77 8.86
N PRO A 8 -13.75 -11.43 8.43
CA PRO A 8 -12.62 -11.33 9.33
C PRO A 8 -12.92 -10.38 10.50
N PRO A 9 -12.34 -10.62 11.69
CA PRO A 9 -12.60 -9.79 12.85
C PRO A 9 -12.29 -8.32 12.53
N SER A 10 -13.26 -7.44 12.80
CA SER A 10 -13.12 -5.99 12.61
C SER A 10 -13.04 -5.29 13.97
N ALA A 11 -12.20 -4.26 14.04
CA ALA A 11 -12.04 -3.42 15.23
C ALA A 11 -12.36 -1.96 14.87
N ALA A 12 -13.06 -1.27 15.77
CA ALA A 12 -13.34 0.15 15.62
C ALA A 12 -12.23 0.99 16.26
N PHE A 13 -11.88 2.10 15.61
CA PHE A 13 -10.99 3.12 16.17
C PHE A 13 -11.51 4.51 15.81
N THR A 14 -11.06 5.53 16.54
CA THR A 14 -11.47 6.93 16.31
C THR A 14 -10.40 7.67 15.51
N VAL A 15 -10.80 8.31 14.40
CA VAL A 15 -9.95 9.21 13.62
C VAL A 15 -10.28 10.65 13.98
N ARG A 16 -9.26 11.48 14.18
CA ARG A 16 -9.43 12.92 14.35
C ARG A 16 -9.07 13.62 13.04
N LEU A 17 -10.00 14.42 12.53
CA LEU A 17 -9.81 15.25 11.34
C LEU A 17 -10.02 16.70 11.72
N ASP A 18 -9.27 17.60 11.10
CA ASP A 18 -9.59 19.03 11.18
C ASP A 18 -10.93 19.33 10.48
N LYS A 19 -11.52 20.49 10.78
CA LYS A 19 -12.84 20.89 10.27
C LYS A 19 -12.88 20.93 8.73
N ARG A 20 -11.81 21.40 8.09
CA ARG A 20 -11.75 21.53 6.62
C ARG A 20 -11.75 20.15 5.97
N THR A 21 -10.95 19.23 6.49
CA THR A 21 -10.85 17.86 6.00
C THR A 21 -12.16 17.10 6.21
N LEU A 22 -12.83 17.27 7.36
CA LEU A 22 -14.14 16.69 7.60
C LEU A 22 -15.19 17.19 6.59
N GLN A 23 -15.25 18.50 6.34
CA GLN A 23 -16.17 19.07 5.35
C GLN A 23 -15.90 18.55 3.92
N ALA A 24 -14.63 18.39 3.55
CA ALA A 24 -14.26 17.81 2.26
C ALA A 24 -14.70 16.34 2.14
N LEU A 25 -14.53 15.55 3.21
CA LEU A 25 -15.00 14.16 3.27
C LEU A 25 -16.53 14.08 3.14
N ASP A 26 -17.24 15.00 3.77
CA ASP A 26 -18.71 15.06 3.72
C ASP A 26 -19.20 15.32 2.29
N GLY A 27 -18.60 16.29 1.59
CA GLY A 27 -18.93 16.57 0.19
C GLY A 27 -18.55 15.43 -0.74
N LEU A 28 -17.46 14.71 -0.47
CA LEU A 28 -17.07 13.54 -1.24
C LEU A 28 -18.05 12.37 -1.03
N ALA A 29 -18.48 12.13 0.21
CA ALA A 29 -19.47 11.12 0.55
C ALA A 29 -20.79 11.34 -0.19
N GLU A 30 -21.27 12.59 -0.22
CA GLU A 30 -22.48 12.97 -0.95
C GLU A 30 -22.35 12.73 -2.45
N LYS A 31 -21.28 13.24 -3.09
CA LYS A 31 -21.07 13.14 -4.54
C LYS A 31 -20.84 11.72 -5.05
N THR A 32 -20.37 10.83 -4.18
CA THR A 32 -20.06 9.44 -4.53
C THR A 32 -21.12 8.45 -4.06
N GLU A 33 -22.15 8.92 -3.34
CA GLU A 33 -23.17 8.08 -2.69
C GLU A 33 -22.55 6.99 -1.79
N ARG A 34 -21.47 7.33 -1.09
CA ARG A 34 -20.77 6.43 -0.18
C ARG A 34 -20.80 6.94 1.25
N PRO A 35 -20.99 6.08 2.26
CA PRO A 35 -20.90 6.50 3.64
C PRO A 35 -19.44 6.83 4.00
N ARG A 36 -19.25 7.77 4.93
CA ARG A 36 -17.92 8.25 5.34
C ARG A 36 -17.00 7.12 5.80
N ASN A 37 -17.56 6.16 6.55
CA ASN A 37 -16.81 5.02 7.08
C ASN A 37 -16.22 4.16 5.95
N TRP A 38 -16.93 3.99 4.85
CA TRP A 38 -16.48 3.23 3.69
C TRP A 38 -15.29 3.93 3.04
N LEU A 39 -15.39 5.24 2.80
CA LEU A 39 -14.30 6.04 2.23
C LEU A 39 -13.05 6.03 3.12
N VAL A 40 -13.22 6.19 4.44
CA VAL A 40 -12.10 6.12 5.40
C VAL A 40 -11.49 4.72 5.42
N THR A 41 -12.30 3.67 5.39
CA THR A 41 -11.82 2.28 5.39
C THR A 41 -11.01 2.00 4.13
N GLN A 42 -11.51 2.38 2.95
CA GLN A 42 -10.80 2.23 1.69
C GLN A 42 -9.48 3.00 1.69
N ALA A 43 -9.50 4.28 2.09
CA ALA A 43 -8.29 5.09 2.14
C ALA A 43 -7.20 4.49 3.06
N VAL A 44 -7.60 3.94 4.22
CA VAL A 44 -6.69 3.26 5.14
C VAL A 44 -6.15 1.96 4.53
N GLN A 45 -7.01 1.15 3.91
CA GLN A 45 -6.61 -0.10 3.25
C GLN A 45 -5.60 0.15 2.13
N ASP A 46 -5.88 1.13 1.27
CA ASP A 46 -5.00 1.50 0.16
C ASP A 46 -3.65 2.02 0.67
N TYR A 47 -3.67 2.87 1.69
CA TYR A 47 -2.45 3.39 2.30
C TYR A 47 -1.61 2.26 2.92
N VAL A 48 -2.23 1.36 3.69
CA VAL A 48 -1.52 0.23 4.30
C VAL A 48 -0.96 -0.71 3.23
N ALA A 49 -1.75 -1.08 2.22
CA ALA A 49 -1.30 -1.98 1.17
C ALA A 49 -0.10 -1.42 0.39
N LEU A 50 -0.16 -0.14 0.02
CA LEU A 50 0.93 0.54 -0.67
C LEU A 50 2.24 0.52 0.14
N ASN A 51 2.15 0.87 1.43
CA ASN A 51 3.33 0.97 2.29
C ASN A 51 3.86 -0.40 2.71
N ALA A 52 2.99 -1.38 2.98
CA ALA A 52 3.39 -2.72 3.38
C ALA A 52 4.25 -3.39 2.30
N TRP A 53 3.84 -3.29 1.03
CA TRP A 53 4.63 -3.81 -0.09
C TRP A 53 6.01 -3.16 -0.16
N GLN A 54 6.09 -1.84 0.02
CA GLN A 54 7.36 -1.13 -0.04
C GLN A 54 8.31 -1.54 1.09
N VAL A 55 7.79 -1.61 2.32
CA VAL A 55 8.55 -2.04 3.50
C VAL A 55 9.07 -3.46 3.29
N GLU A 56 8.22 -4.39 2.86
CA GLU A 56 8.61 -5.78 2.60
C GLU A 56 9.74 -5.87 1.54
N LYS A 57 9.68 -5.04 0.48
CA LYS A 57 10.73 -4.99 -0.54
C LYS A 57 12.05 -4.48 0.01
N ILE A 58 12.02 -3.44 0.86
CA ILE A 58 13.21 -2.90 1.50
C ILE A 58 13.83 -3.95 2.42
N GLU A 59 13.04 -4.59 3.27
CA GLU A 59 13.50 -5.63 4.19
C GLU A 59 14.14 -6.81 3.45
N LYS A 60 13.51 -7.26 2.36
CA LYS A 60 14.09 -8.31 1.50
C LYS A 60 15.40 -7.88 0.85
N GLY A 61 15.49 -6.65 0.34
CA GLY A 61 16.71 -6.10 -0.23
C GLY A 61 17.85 -5.99 0.79
N LEU A 62 17.55 -5.52 1.99
CA LEU A 62 18.51 -5.48 3.11
C LEU A 62 18.99 -6.88 3.50
N ALA A 63 18.09 -7.85 3.58
CA ALA A 63 18.44 -9.23 3.88
C ALA A 63 19.35 -9.86 2.81
N ALA A 64 19.11 -9.57 1.52
CA ALA A 64 19.96 -10.01 0.42
C ALA A 64 21.35 -9.34 0.47
N ALA A 65 21.39 -8.01 0.66
CA ALA A 65 22.62 -7.24 0.80
C ALA A 65 23.49 -7.73 1.97
N ASN A 66 22.87 -8.00 3.13
CA ASN A 66 23.57 -8.54 4.31
C ASN A 66 24.16 -9.94 4.05
N LYS A 67 23.60 -10.70 3.10
CA LYS A 67 24.13 -12.00 2.65
C LYS A 67 25.16 -11.85 1.53
N GLY A 68 25.47 -10.63 1.08
CA GLY A 68 26.34 -10.37 -0.06
C GLY A 68 25.73 -10.75 -1.41
N ASP A 69 24.40 -10.93 -1.48
CA ASP A 69 23.67 -11.28 -2.70
C ASP A 69 23.49 -10.03 -3.59
N PHE A 70 24.59 -9.62 -4.21
CA PHE A 70 24.66 -8.54 -5.17
C PHE A 70 24.88 -9.08 -6.58
N ALA A 71 24.38 -8.35 -7.57
CA ALA A 71 24.63 -8.65 -8.98
C ALA A 71 26.15 -8.67 -9.27
N SER A 72 26.58 -9.63 -10.08
CA SER A 72 27.98 -9.70 -10.49
C SER A 72 28.34 -8.59 -11.48
N ALA A 73 29.63 -8.32 -11.67
CA ALA A 73 30.08 -7.35 -12.68
C ALA A 73 29.55 -7.69 -14.10
N LYS A 74 29.41 -8.98 -14.43
CA LYS A 74 28.86 -9.44 -15.71
C LYS A 74 27.37 -9.13 -15.85
N ASP A 75 26.61 -9.26 -14.76
CA ASP A 75 25.17 -8.92 -14.75
C ASP A 75 24.97 -7.42 -14.93
N ILE A 76 25.80 -6.60 -14.29
CA ILE A 76 25.80 -5.14 -14.45
C ILE A 76 26.17 -4.74 -15.89
N GLN A 77 27.14 -5.41 -16.50
CA GLN A 77 27.51 -5.15 -17.90
C GLN A 77 26.34 -5.44 -18.85
N ARG A 78 25.67 -6.58 -18.69
CA ARG A 78 24.50 -6.96 -19.49
C ARG A 78 23.34 -5.96 -19.31
N LEU A 79 23.13 -5.47 -18.09
CA LEU A 79 22.11 -4.43 -17.81
C LEU A 79 22.42 -3.12 -18.57
N LYS A 80 23.68 -2.69 -18.57
CA LYS A 80 24.13 -1.49 -19.29
C LYS A 80 23.89 -1.61 -20.80
N GLU A 81 24.25 -2.75 -21.40
CA GLU A 81 24.04 -3.01 -22.82
C GLU A 81 22.55 -2.98 -23.21
N LYS A 82 21.68 -3.51 -22.34
CA LYS A 82 20.25 -3.58 -22.62
C LYS A 82 19.53 -2.24 -22.52
N PHE A 83 19.92 -1.38 -21.59
CA PHE A 83 19.12 -0.20 -21.22
C PHE A 83 19.86 1.14 -21.30
N PHE A 84 21.19 1.15 -21.33
CA PHE A 84 22.00 2.35 -21.15
C PHE A 84 23.03 2.60 -22.27
N LEU A 85 23.16 1.68 -23.23
CA LEU A 85 23.99 1.84 -24.42
C LEU A 85 23.07 1.85 -25.65
N LYS A 86 22.78 3.05 -26.16
CA LYS A 86 22.43 3.28 -27.57
C LYS A 86 23.69 3.73 -28.29
#